data_AF-A0A349DPU3-F1
#
_entry.id   AF-A0A349DPU3-F1
#
_cell.length_a   1.000
_cell.length_b   1.000
_cell.length_c   1.000
_cell.angle_alpha   90.00
_cell.angle_beta   90.00
_cell.angle_gamma   90.00
#
_symmetry.space_group_name_H-M   'P 1'
#
loop_
_entity.id
_entity.type
_entity.pdbx_description
1 polymer ?
#
loop_
_entity_poly.entity_id
_entity_poly.type
_entity_poly.pdbx_seq_one_letter_code
_entity_poly.pdbx_strand_id
1 'polypeptide(L)'
;MGKFLPKSIFVIAFFLSLIAGNQAIYGQVAQVKVLSAVLDPTTEKINIAYHLAETKKMNLTYNINLYYSADLGKSFIGPVKLVSGDVGQGVLPGTSKQISWDFLTETPKLAEKGNTLKLQFKIVAQVNSASAETYKKRLGGPGNAFLSVLIPGAGDYKVHGGHKSAYAAITFLTWGALGTGLVFRLSAQRNYERYLESNNTSEIDHFFFLAESHHKASRILITSAIVVWALDVALVAYQGFRNLKKRRAISLFNKKVYPRLGFGYNAQFNQPNIGLSLKF
;
A
#
# COMPACT_ATOMS: atom_id res chain seq x y z
N MET A 1 -26.47 31.15 -27.97
CA MET A 1 -25.61 31.74 -26.89
C MET A 1 -25.18 30.63 -25.94
N GLY A 2 -24.06 29.98 -26.21
CA GLY A 2 -23.50 28.95 -25.32
C GLY A 2 -22.70 29.61 -24.19
N LYS A 3 -23.16 29.45 -22.94
CA LYS A 3 -22.41 29.93 -21.77
C LYS A 3 -21.20 29.00 -21.59
N PHE A 4 -20.01 29.49 -21.98
CA PHE A 4 -18.75 28.83 -21.68
C PHE A 4 -18.59 28.76 -20.16
N LEU A 5 -18.47 27.54 -19.62
CA LEU A 5 -18.08 27.30 -18.24
C LEU A 5 -16.72 28.00 -17.98
N PRO A 6 -16.55 28.66 -16.81
CA PRO A 6 -15.32 29.36 -16.50
C PRO A 6 -14.15 28.38 -16.46
N LYS A 7 -13.07 28.71 -17.18
CA LYS A 7 -11.85 27.90 -17.33
C LYS A 7 -11.21 27.49 -15.99
N SER A 8 -11.55 28.16 -14.88
CA SER A 8 -11.12 27.83 -13.53
C SER A 8 -11.70 26.51 -12.97
N ILE A 9 -12.84 26.02 -13.48
CA ILE A 9 -13.46 24.76 -13.01
C ILE A 9 -12.71 23.53 -13.55
N PHE A 10 -12.03 23.65 -14.70
CA PHE A 10 -11.34 22.52 -15.34
C PHE A 10 -10.06 22.09 -14.60
N VAL A 11 -9.36 23.01 -13.94
CA VAL A 11 -8.14 22.70 -13.17
C VAL A 11 -8.48 21.96 -11.87
N ILE A 12 -9.63 22.24 -11.27
CA ILE A 12 -10.10 21.57 -10.04
C ILE A 12 -10.64 20.17 -10.35
N ALA A 13 -11.31 19.99 -11.50
CA ALA A 13 -11.84 18.69 -11.93
C ALA A 13 -10.74 17.64 -12.25
N PHE A 14 -9.57 18.07 -12.72
CA PHE A 14 -8.45 17.17 -13.00
C PHE A 14 -7.80 16.61 -11.72
N PHE A 15 -7.87 17.33 -10.59
CA PHE A 15 -7.36 16.84 -9.29
C PHE A 15 -8.36 15.97 -8.52
N LEU A 16 -9.68 16.14 -8.74
CA LEU A 16 -10.73 15.36 -8.07
C LEU A 16 -10.91 13.94 -8.62
N SER A 17 -10.55 13.68 -9.88
CA SER A 17 -10.67 12.35 -10.50
C SER A 17 -9.66 11.33 -9.96
N LEU A 18 -8.63 11.75 -9.23
CA LEU A 18 -7.63 10.87 -8.59
C LEU A 18 -8.11 10.22 -7.28
N ILE A 19 -9.31 10.55 -6.78
CA ILE A 19 -9.76 10.17 -5.43
C ILE A 19 -10.64 8.89 -5.43
N ALA A 20 -11.13 8.43 -6.58
CA ALA A 20 -11.97 7.24 -6.69
C ALA A 20 -11.16 5.92 -6.70
N GLY A 21 -10.48 5.61 -5.58
CA GLY A 21 -9.67 4.40 -5.42
C GLY A 21 -10.31 3.37 -4.48
N ASN A 22 -11.03 2.40 -5.06
CA ASN A 22 -11.39 1.06 -4.56
C ASN A 22 -11.28 0.79 -3.05
N GLN A 23 -12.44 0.71 -2.40
CA GLN A 23 -12.61 0.11 -1.06
C GLN A 23 -12.57 -1.43 -1.18
N ALA A 24 -11.37 -2.01 -1.23
CA ALA A 24 -11.21 -3.45 -1.15
C ALA A 24 -11.26 -3.93 0.32
N ILE A 25 -12.27 -4.73 0.64
CA ILE A 25 -12.44 -5.47 1.89
C ILE A 25 -11.17 -6.28 2.19
N TYR A 26 -10.65 -6.15 3.41
CA TYR A 26 -9.32 -6.64 3.79
C TYR A 26 -9.29 -8.16 4.00
N GLY A 27 -8.96 -8.90 2.94
CA GLY A 27 -8.62 -10.34 2.96
C GLY A 27 -7.14 -10.61 3.28
N GLN A 28 -6.83 -11.90 3.51
CA GLN A 28 -5.49 -12.47 3.83
C GLN A 28 -4.35 -11.85 3.00
N VAL A 29 -3.17 -11.58 3.58
CA VAL A 29 -2.04 -10.91 2.87
C VAL A 29 -1.47 -11.77 1.73
N ALA A 30 -1.43 -13.09 1.92
CA ALA A 30 -1.14 -14.04 0.87
C ALA A 30 -2.09 -15.24 0.93
N GLN A 31 -2.35 -15.82 -0.24
CA GLN A 31 -3.12 -17.05 -0.41
C GLN A 31 -2.21 -18.11 -1.02
N VAL A 32 -2.31 -19.32 -0.48
CA VAL A 32 -1.59 -20.48 -1.00
C VAL A 32 -2.60 -21.46 -1.57
N LYS A 33 -2.40 -21.84 -2.84
CA LYS A 33 -3.20 -22.86 -3.51
C LYS A 33 -2.28 -23.99 -3.96
N VAL A 34 -2.44 -25.17 -3.36
CA VAL A 34 -1.76 -26.38 -3.83
C VAL A 34 -2.39 -26.79 -5.16
N LEU A 35 -1.57 -27.07 -6.17
CA LEU A 35 -2.02 -27.49 -7.49
C LEU A 35 -2.03 -29.01 -7.61
N SER A 36 -0.88 -29.62 -7.32
CA SER A 36 -0.66 -31.06 -7.47
C SER A 36 0.47 -31.52 -6.55
N ALA A 37 0.46 -32.82 -6.26
CA ALA A 37 1.55 -33.51 -5.62
C ALA A 37 1.79 -34.81 -6.40
N VAL A 38 3.02 -35.00 -6.89
CA VAL A 38 3.39 -36.11 -7.77
C VAL A 38 4.63 -36.80 -7.20
N LEU A 39 4.58 -38.12 -7.06
CA LEU A 39 5.76 -38.91 -6.72
C LEU A 39 6.64 -39.04 -7.96
N ASP A 40 7.90 -38.63 -7.85
CA ASP A 40 8.89 -38.87 -8.87
C ASP A 40 9.52 -40.26 -8.65
N PRO A 41 9.32 -41.22 -9.57
CA PRO A 41 9.81 -42.58 -9.41
C PRO A 41 11.34 -42.70 -9.52
N THR A 42 12.01 -41.68 -10.06
CA THR A 42 13.47 -41.70 -10.23
C THR A 42 14.21 -41.20 -9.00
N THR A 43 13.67 -40.17 -8.35
CA THR A 43 14.28 -39.55 -7.17
C THR A 43 13.63 -40.00 -5.87
N GLU A 44 12.51 -40.73 -5.95
CA GLU A 44 11.67 -41.16 -4.84
C GLU A 44 11.18 -40.00 -3.95
N LYS A 45 11.09 -38.79 -4.53
CA LYS A 45 10.62 -37.59 -3.84
C LYS A 45 9.22 -37.20 -4.27
N ILE A 46 8.47 -36.60 -3.35
CA ILE A 46 7.16 -36.04 -3.65
C ILE A 46 7.36 -34.58 -4.06
N ASN A 47 7.02 -34.27 -5.30
CA ASN A 47 7.07 -32.95 -5.88
C ASN A 47 5.69 -32.28 -5.79
N ILE A 48 5.62 -31.17 -5.05
CA ILE A 48 4.39 -30.45 -4.75
C ILE A 48 4.42 -29.09 -5.43
N ALA A 49 3.54 -28.91 -6.42
CA ALA A 49 3.39 -27.64 -7.13
C ALA A 49 2.32 -26.77 -6.43
N TYR A 50 2.59 -25.48 -6.28
CA TYR A 50 1.68 -24.54 -5.64
C TYR A 50 1.76 -23.12 -6.21
N HIS A 51 0.70 -22.35 -5.99
CA HIS A 51 0.65 -20.92 -6.22
C HIS A 51 0.72 -20.18 -4.89
N LEU A 52 1.59 -19.17 -4.81
CA LEU A 52 1.64 -18.19 -3.75
C LEU A 52 1.23 -16.83 -4.31
N ALA A 53 0.00 -16.42 -4.04
CA ALA A 53 -0.54 -15.15 -4.52
C ALA A 53 -0.57 -14.12 -3.40
N GLU A 54 -0.02 -12.93 -3.67
CA GLU A 54 -0.25 -11.76 -2.83
C GLU A 54 -1.59 -11.12 -3.17
N THR A 55 -2.44 -10.88 -2.16
CA THR A 55 -3.72 -10.17 -2.40
C THR A 55 -3.50 -8.68 -2.68
N LYS A 56 -2.35 -8.14 -2.27
CA LYS A 56 -1.91 -6.77 -2.57
C LYS A 56 -0.43 -6.81 -2.92
N LYS A 57 -0.04 -6.11 -3.99
CA LYS A 57 1.37 -5.97 -4.39
C LYS A 57 2.17 -5.23 -3.31
N MET A 58 2.68 -5.97 -2.35
CA MET A 58 3.54 -5.48 -1.27
C MET A 58 5.00 -5.90 -1.50
N ASN A 59 5.23 -6.89 -2.37
CA ASN A 59 6.54 -7.48 -2.67
C ASN A 59 7.20 -7.99 -1.38
N LEU A 60 6.41 -8.63 -0.52
CA LEU A 60 6.93 -9.27 0.68
C LEU A 60 7.53 -10.62 0.32
N THR A 61 8.44 -11.08 1.18
CA THR A 61 8.91 -12.46 1.14
C THR A 61 8.26 -13.26 2.27
N TYR A 62 8.15 -14.56 2.06
CA TYR A 62 7.44 -15.47 2.95
C TYR A 62 8.38 -16.56 3.47
N ASN A 63 8.09 -17.03 4.69
CA ASN A 63 8.58 -18.28 5.21
C ASN A 63 7.55 -19.37 4.90
N ILE A 64 7.93 -20.32 4.03
CA ILE A 64 7.06 -21.38 3.53
C ILE A 64 7.36 -22.65 4.29
N ASN A 65 6.34 -23.20 4.94
CA ASN A 65 6.42 -24.46 5.67
C ASN A 65 5.44 -25.47 5.08
N LEU A 66 5.92 -26.69 4.84
CA LEU A 66 5.10 -27.80 4.37
C LEU A 66 4.65 -28.67 5.54
N TYR A 67 3.39 -29.08 5.51
CA TYR A 67 2.77 -30.03 6.42
C TYR A 67 2.07 -31.10 5.58
N TYR A 68 2.00 -32.33 6.09
CA TYR A 68 1.29 -33.42 5.43
C TYR A 68 0.26 -34.05 6.38
N SER A 69 -0.67 -34.82 5.84
CA SER A 69 -1.70 -35.56 6.57
C SER A 69 -1.82 -36.95 5.98
N ALA A 70 -1.84 -37.96 6.85
CA ALA A 70 -2.07 -39.37 6.48
C ALA A 70 -3.50 -39.84 6.79
N ASP A 71 -4.35 -38.95 7.30
CA ASP A 71 -5.72 -39.24 7.77
C ASP A 71 -6.77 -38.41 7.01
N LEU A 72 -6.50 -38.13 5.73
CA LEU A 72 -7.37 -37.35 4.83
C LEU A 72 -7.68 -35.94 5.34
N GLY A 73 -6.72 -35.31 6.01
CA GLY A 73 -6.76 -33.91 6.43
C GLY A 73 -7.31 -33.68 7.84
N LYS A 74 -7.61 -34.74 8.60
CA LYS A 74 -8.08 -34.61 9.99
C LYS A 74 -6.98 -34.04 10.89
N SER A 75 -5.74 -34.50 10.73
CA SER A 75 -4.56 -33.99 11.41
C SER A 75 -3.43 -33.70 10.42
N PHE A 76 -2.66 -32.65 10.69
CA PHE A 76 -1.50 -32.26 9.88
C PHE A 76 -0.23 -32.36 10.72
N ILE A 77 0.74 -33.10 10.22
CA ILE A 77 2.06 -33.34 10.81
C ILE A 77 3.07 -32.46 10.07
N GLY A 78 3.98 -31.83 10.82
CA GLY A 78 5.02 -30.95 10.30
C GLY A 78 5.43 -29.87 11.31
N PRO A 79 6.24 -28.87 10.88
CA PRO A 79 6.75 -28.68 9.52
C PRO A 79 7.77 -29.77 9.14
N VAL A 80 7.71 -30.24 7.90
CA VAL A 80 8.72 -31.19 7.38
C VAL A 80 10.06 -30.50 7.14
N LYS A 81 11.15 -31.23 7.35
CA LYS A 81 12.53 -30.72 7.38
C LYS A 81 13.33 -31.10 6.14
N LEU A 82 13.13 -32.30 5.59
CA LEU A 82 13.89 -32.78 4.43
C LEU A 82 13.20 -32.36 3.12
N VAL A 83 13.09 -31.04 2.95
CA VAL A 83 12.45 -30.41 1.80
C VAL A 83 13.42 -29.48 1.07
N SER A 84 13.25 -29.37 -0.23
CA SER A 84 14.00 -28.46 -1.11
C SER A 84 13.08 -27.74 -2.10
N GLY A 85 13.61 -26.74 -2.80
CA GLY A 85 12.87 -25.90 -3.74
C GLY A 85 12.40 -24.58 -3.13
N ASP A 86 11.20 -24.14 -3.47
CA ASP A 86 10.57 -22.91 -2.96
C ASP A 86 10.01 -23.11 -1.55
N VAL A 87 10.88 -23.41 -0.58
CA VAL A 87 10.52 -23.69 0.81
C VAL A 87 11.47 -22.97 1.77
N GLY A 88 11.03 -22.69 2.99
CA GLY A 88 11.81 -21.93 3.97
C GLY A 88 11.72 -20.43 3.77
N GLN A 89 12.77 -19.70 4.18
CA GLN A 89 12.75 -18.25 4.28
C GLN A 89 13.00 -17.55 2.94
N GLY A 90 12.34 -16.41 2.73
CA GLY A 90 12.68 -15.50 1.63
C GLY A 90 11.96 -15.80 0.32
N VAL A 91 10.99 -16.72 0.32
CA VAL A 91 10.27 -17.11 -0.90
C VAL A 91 9.38 -15.95 -1.37
N LEU A 92 9.53 -15.57 -2.64
CA LEU A 92 8.71 -14.57 -3.31
C LEU A 92 7.37 -15.16 -3.81
N PRO A 93 6.29 -14.38 -3.88
CA PRO A 93 5.05 -14.76 -4.56
C PRO A 93 5.28 -15.23 -6.01
N GLY A 94 4.48 -16.19 -6.48
CA GLY A 94 4.57 -16.73 -7.84
C GLY A 94 3.61 -17.89 -8.11
N THR A 95 3.40 -18.20 -9.39
CA THR A 95 2.47 -19.25 -9.87
C THR A 95 3.14 -20.58 -10.19
N SER A 96 4.47 -20.67 -10.18
CA SER A 96 5.19 -21.89 -10.57
C SER A 96 6.12 -22.32 -9.47
N LYS A 97 5.59 -22.38 -8.24
CA LYS A 97 6.38 -22.71 -7.05
C LYS A 97 6.35 -24.20 -6.79
N GLN A 98 7.49 -24.76 -6.39
CA GLN A 98 7.63 -26.20 -6.20
C GLN A 98 8.40 -26.54 -4.92
N ILE A 99 7.89 -27.51 -4.16
CA ILE A 99 8.57 -28.11 -3.01
C ILE A 99 8.82 -29.58 -3.34
N SER A 100 10.05 -30.05 -3.17
CA SER A 100 10.41 -31.47 -3.26
C SER A 100 10.63 -32.01 -1.86
N TRP A 101 9.95 -33.10 -1.49
CA TRP A 101 10.01 -33.70 -0.16
C TRP A 101 10.58 -35.12 -0.20
N ASP A 102 11.63 -35.35 0.58
CA ASP A 102 12.24 -36.66 0.82
C ASP A 102 11.54 -37.39 1.98
N PHE A 103 10.37 -37.94 1.68
CA PHE A 103 9.51 -38.55 2.68
C PHE A 103 10.02 -39.91 3.17
N LEU A 104 10.82 -40.63 2.36
CA LEU A 104 11.40 -41.93 2.73
C LEU A 104 12.41 -41.77 3.86
N THR A 105 13.29 -40.77 3.74
CA THR A 105 14.30 -40.49 4.77
C THR A 105 13.66 -39.88 6.01
N GLU A 106 12.71 -38.95 5.84
CA GLU A 106 12.13 -38.23 6.96
C GLU A 106 11.12 -39.07 7.76
N THR A 107 10.37 -39.94 7.07
CA THR A 107 9.27 -40.69 7.64
C THR A 107 9.22 -42.13 7.12
N PRO A 108 10.17 -43.00 7.52
CA PRO A 108 10.26 -44.38 7.03
C PRO A 108 8.97 -45.20 7.22
N LYS A 109 8.24 -44.95 8.32
CA LYS A 109 6.95 -45.60 8.63
C LYS A 109 5.83 -45.30 7.62
N LEU A 110 5.95 -44.21 6.84
CA LEU A 110 5.03 -43.97 5.72
C LEU A 110 5.38 -44.87 4.54
N ALA A 111 6.67 -45.10 4.28
CA ALA A 111 7.10 -46.00 3.20
C ALA A 111 6.57 -47.43 3.40
N GLU A 112 6.58 -47.91 4.64
CA GLU A 112 6.11 -49.27 5.01
C GLU A 112 4.62 -49.51 4.72
N LYS A 113 3.79 -48.46 4.67
CA LYS A 113 2.34 -48.60 4.39
C LYS A 113 2.01 -48.69 2.89
N GLY A 114 3.01 -48.58 2.01
CA GLY A 114 2.91 -48.82 0.58
C GLY A 114 1.87 -47.98 -0.16
N ASN A 115 1.38 -48.51 -1.29
CA ASN A 115 0.51 -47.82 -2.27
C ASN A 115 -0.90 -47.44 -1.76
N THR A 116 -1.21 -47.65 -0.47
CA THR A 116 -2.54 -47.36 0.10
C THR A 116 -2.63 -46.00 0.80
N LEU A 117 -1.51 -45.29 0.94
CA LEU A 117 -1.45 -44.00 1.62
C LEU A 117 -2.05 -42.88 0.78
N LYS A 118 -3.16 -42.32 1.26
CA LYS A 118 -3.75 -41.09 0.73
C LYS A 118 -3.20 -39.90 1.52
N LEU A 119 -2.19 -39.24 0.97
CA LEU A 119 -1.59 -38.04 1.58
C LEU A 119 -2.35 -36.78 1.16
N GLN A 120 -2.52 -35.86 2.13
CA GLN A 120 -2.92 -34.48 1.85
C GLN A 120 -1.85 -33.51 2.32
N PHE A 121 -1.68 -32.41 1.60
CA PHE A 121 -0.65 -31.42 1.88
C PHE A 121 -1.27 -30.09 2.28
N LYS A 122 -0.64 -29.43 3.24
CA LYS A 122 -0.96 -28.06 3.64
C LYS A 122 0.32 -27.26 3.66
N ILE A 123 0.34 -26.22 2.82
CA ILE A 123 1.44 -25.26 2.79
C ILE A 123 1.01 -24.04 3.61
N VAL A 124 1.86 -23.65 4.56
CA VAL A 124 1.64 -22.46 5.40
C VAL A 124 2.68 -21.41 5.01
N ALA A 125 2.19 -20.28 4.49
CA ALA A 125 3.01 -19.10 4.22
C ALA A 125 2.89 -18.11 5.37
N GLN A 126 4.02 -17.77 5.99
CA GLN A 126 4.13 -16.72 7.00
C GLN A 126 4.92 -15.56 6.41
N VAL A 127 4.57 -14.31 6.69
CA VAL A 127 5.34 -13.18 6.18
C VAL A 127 6.67 -13.14 6.91
N ASN A 128 7.77 -13.00 6.16
CA ASN A 128 9.09 -12.81 6.74
C ASN A 128 9.13 -11.47 7.50
N SER A 129 9.48 -11.51 8.78
CA SER A 129 9.53 -10.31 9.64
C SER A 129 10.45 -9.23 9.09
N ALA A 130 11.60 -9.59 8.51
CA ALA A 130 12.55 -8.62 7.95
C ALA A 130 11.99 -7.91 6.71
N SER A 131 11.28 -8.62 5.83
CA SER A 131 10.63 -7.99 4.66
C SER A 131 9.44 -7.13 5.08
N ALA A 132 8.65 -7.58 6.06
CA ALA A 132 7.58 -6.80 6.66
C ALA A 132 8.09 -5.50 7.30
N GLU A 133 9.18 -5.55 8.05
CA GLU A 133 9.79 -4.36 8.66
C GLU A 133 10.31 -3.39 7.62
N THR A 134 11.00 -3.89 6.60
CA THR A 134 11.49 -3.07 5.49
C THR A 134 10.34 -2.36 4.79
N TYR A 135 9.24 -3.08 4.51
CA TYR A 135 8.04 -2.49 3.92
C TYR A 135 7.39 -1.45 4.86
N LYS A 136 7.24 -1.74 6.15
CA LYS A 136 6.69 -0.80 7.14
C LYS A 136 7.52 0.48 7.23
N LYS A 137 8.86 0.37 7.21
CA LYS A 137 9.79 1.51 7.22
C LYS A 137 9.60 2.41 6.00
N ARG A 138 9.32 1.84 4.82
CA ARG A 138 9.05 2.61 3.58
C ARG A 138 7.72 3.37 3.62
N LEU A 139 6.72 2.88 4.35
CA LEU A 139 5.41 3.52 4.44
C LEU A 139 5.43 4.64 5.48
N GLY A 140 5.64 5.90 5.11
CA GLY A 140 5.55 7.02 6.07
C GLY A 140 4.20 7.10 6.81
N GLY A 141 4.22 7.56 8.06
CA GLY A 141 3.01 7.80 8.86
C GLY A 141 2.41 9.19 8.67
N PRO A 142 1.25 9.47 9.29
CA PRO A 142 0.56 10.77 9.18
C PRO A 142 1.35 11.93 9.79
N GLY A 143 2.27 11.66 10.73
CA GLY A 143 3.16 12.69 11.29
C GLY A 143 4.06 13.38 10.25
N ASN A 144 4.27 12.79 9.07
CA ASN A 144 4.97 13.44 7.98
C ASN A 144 4.21 14.64 7.40
N ALA A 145 2.91 14.80 7.69
CA ALA A 145 2.16 15.99 7.31
C ALA A 145 2.75 17.27 7.92
N PHE A 146 3.39 17.17 9.09
CA PHE A 146 4.11 18.29 9.68
C PHE A 146 5.26 18.79 8.79
N LEU A 147 5.93 17.89 8.06
CA LEU A 147 6.93 18.30 7.08
C LEU A 147 6.30 19.11 5.95
N SER A 148 5.10 18.71 5.49
CA SER A 148 4.33 19.48 4.52
C SER A 148 3.83 20.83 5.04
N VAL A 149 3.57 20.94 6.35
CA VAL A 149 3.23 22.22 6.99
C VAL A 149 4.40 23.19 6.92
N LEU A 150 5.64 22.70 7.08
CA LEU A 150 6.84 23.53 6.97
C LEU A 150 7.23 23.81 5.51
N ILE A 151 7.20 22.77 4.68
CA ILE A 151 7.67 22.81 3.30
C ILE A 151 6.66 22.06 2.42
N PRO A 152 5.89 22.75 1.57
CA PRO A 152 4.89 22.11 0.71
C PRO A 152 5.56 21.05 -0.17
N GLY A 153 5.01 19.83 -0.19
CA GLY A 153 5.51 18.65 -0.90
C GLY A 153 6.49 17.77 -0.11
N ALA A 154 7.07 18.25 0.99
CA ALA A 154 8.11 17.50 1.71
C ALA A 154 7.57 16.27 2.46
N GLY A 155 6.35 16.35 2.99
CA GLY A 155 5.71 15.22 3.65
C GLY A 155 5.37 14.09 2.68
N ASP A 156 5.04 14.41 1.43
CA ASP A 156 4.59 13.43 0.45
C ASP A 156 5.71 12.45 0.05
N TYR A 157 6.93 12.96 -0.04
CA TYR A 157 8.15 12.16 -0.23
C TYR A 157 8.26 11.01 0.78
N LYS A 158 7.91 11.26 2.05
CA LYS A 158 8.01 10.27 3.12
C LYS A 158 6.86 9.27 3.13
N VAL A 159 5.65 9.67 2.75
CA VAL A 159 4.49 8.74 2.73
C VAL A 159 4.43 7.88 1.47
N HIS A 160 5.09 8.28 0.37
CA HIS A 160 5.13 7.54 -0.90
C HIS A 160 6.44 6.77 -1.15
N GLY A 161 7.36 6.71 -0.19
CA GLY A 161 8.54 5.84 -0.30
C GLY A 161 9.61 6.34 -1.27
N GLY A 162 9.64 7.64 -1.57
CA GLY A 162 10.87 8.29 -2.06
C GLY A 162 10.97 8.65 -3.55
N HIS A 163 9.87 8.69 -4.33
CA HIS A 163 9.90 9.27 -5.68
C HIS A 163 10.16 10.78 -5.59
N LYS A 164 11.25 11.30 -6.17
CA LYS A 164 11.76 12.66 -5.86
C LYS A 164 11.22 13.79 -6.76
N SER A 165 10.92 13.51 -8.03
CA SER A 165 10.77 14.56 -9.05
C SER A 165 9.47 15.35 -8.96
N ALA A 166 8.34 14.70 -8.69
CA ALA A 166 7.04 15.37 -8.67
C ALA A 166 6.88 16.33 -7.47
N TYR A 167 7.50 16.02 -6.33
CA TYR A 167 7.28 16.77 -5.09
C TYR A 167 8.10 18.04 -4.98
N ALA A 168 9.31 18.04 -5.53
CA ALA A 168 10.11 19.26 -5.63
C ALA A 168 9.39 20.33 -6.45
N ALA A 169 8.68 19.93 -7.52
CA ALA A 169 7.90 20.85 -8.33
C ALA A 169 6.78 21.54 -7.53
N ILE A 170 6.09 20.82 -6.64
CA ILE A 170 5.08 21.41 -5.75
C ILE A 170 5.71 22.48 -4.85
N THR A 171 6.88 22.20 -4.28
CA THR A 171 7.61 23.17 -3.46
C THR A 171 7.94 24.43 -4.25
N PHE A 172 8.56 24.27 -5.42
CA PHE A 172 8.96 25.39 -6.27
C PHE A 172 7.77 26.22 -6.76
N LEU A 173 6.69 25.57 -7.19
CA LEU A 173 5.49 26.26 -7.66
C LEU A 173 4.79 27.03 -6.53
N THR A 174 4.70 26.43 -5.34
CA THR A 174 4.04 27.06 -4.20
C THR A 174 4.82 28.28 -3.72
N TRP A 175 6.13 28.14 -3.51
CA TRP A 175 6.98 29.25 -3.09
C TRP A 175 7.16 30.31 -4.18
N GLY A 176 7.26 29.89 -5.45
CA GLY A 176 7.32 30.80 -6.59
C GLY A 176 6.06 31.64 -6.73
N ALA A 177 4.87 31.02 -6.62
CA ALA A 177 3.60 31.73 -6.65
C ALA A 177 3.45 32.67 -5.44
N LEU A 178 3.78 32.20 -4.23
CA LEU A 178 3.70 33.01 -3.01
C LEU A 178 4.63 34.22 -3.08
N GLY A 179 5.90 34.01 -3.43
CA GLY A 179 6.90 35.07 -3.57
C GLY A 179 6.53 36.08 -4.65
N THR A 180 6.15 35.61 -5.84
CA THR A 180 5.70 36.49 -6.94
C THR A 180 4.45 37.27 -6.54
N GLY A 181 3.51 36.62 -5.84
CA GLY A 181 2.31 37.27 -5.32
C GLY A 181 2.63 38.38 -4.32
N LEU A 182 3.61 38.19 -3.43
CA LEU A 182 4.06 39.22 -2.50
C LEU A 182 4.75 40.39 -3.23
N VAL A 183 5.58 40.12 -4.23
CA VAL A 183 6.20 41.16 -5.06
C VAL A 183 5.14 42.00 -5.76
N PHE A 184 4.13 41.37 -6.37
CA PHE A 184 3.02 42.10 -6.97
C PHE A 184 2.21 42.89 -5.94
N ARG A 185 2.06 42.40 -4.70
CA ARG A 185 1.39 43.16 -3.64
C ARG A 185 2.13 44.46 -3.33
N LEU A 186 3.45 44.38 -3.15
CA LEU A 186 4.30 45.54 -2.87
C LEU A 186 4.31 46.50 -4.06
N SER A 187 4.37 45.98 -5.29
CA SER A 187 4.30 46.81 -6.49
C SER A 187 2.96 47.50 -6.64
N ALA A 188 1.84 46.81 -6.35
CA ALA A 188 0.51 47.41 -6.36
C ALA A 188 0.41 48.60 -5.40
N GLN A 189 0.97 48.44 -4.19
CA GLN A 189 0.98 49.51 -3.19
C GLN A 189 1.81 50.71 -3.65
N ARG A 190 3.02 50.49 -4.19
CA ARG A 190 3.86 51.58 -4.73
C ARG A 190 3.20 52.31 -5.89
N ASN A 191 2.53 51.58 -6.78
CA ASN A 191 1.80 52.20 -7.90
C ASN A 191 0.58 52.97 -7.40
N TYR A 192 -0.08 52.50 -6.35
CA TYR A 192 -1.19 53.22 -5.73
C TYR A 192 -0.73 54.51 -5.05
N GLU A 193 0.41 54.49 -4.35
CA GLU A 193 1.03 55.69 -3.78
C GLU A 193 1.35 56.72 -4.88
N ARG A 194 1.96 56.28 -5.99
CA ARG A 194 2.21 57.16 -7.16
C ARG A 194 0.94 57.73 -7.79
N TYR A 195 -0.13 56.94 -7.86
CA TYR A 195 -1.44 57.42 -8.31
C TYR A 195 -1.94 58.57 -7.44
N LEU A 196 -1.73 58.52 -6.12
CA LEU A 196 -2.13 59.59 -5.19
C LEU A 196 -1.25 60.84 -5.29
N GLU A 197 0.01 60.70 -5.71
CA GLU A 197 0.98 61.79 -5.81
C GLU A 197 1.00 62.48 -7.19
N SER A 198 0.53 61.81 -8.25
CA SER A 198 0.56 62.33 -9.63
C SER A 198 -0.49 63.44 -9.85
N ASN A 199 -0.06 64.54 -10.48
CA ASN A 199 -0.93 65.64 -10.91
C ASN A 199 -1.32 65.56 -12.41
N ASN A 200 -0.75 64.61 -13.15
CA ASN A 200 -0.97 64.43 -14.59
C ASN A 200 -2.06 63.36 -14.83
N THR A 201 -3.14 63.73 -15.51
CA THR A 201 -4.29 62.85 -15.76
C THR A 201 -3.91 61.53 -16.46
N SER A 202 -2.96 61.57 -17.40
CA SER A 202 -2.48 60.37 -18.09
C SER A 202 -1.71 59.42 -17.17
N GLU A 203 -0.92 59.97 -16.23
CA GLU A 203 -0.17 59.19 -15.24
C GLU A 203 -1.08 58.60 -14.18
N ILE A 204 -2.08 59.35 -13.75
CA ILE A 204 -3.11 58.91 -12.79
C ILE A 204 -3.77 57.62 -13.31
N ASP A 205 -4.29 57.63 -14.55
CA ASP A 205 -4.93 56.46 -15.12
C ASP A 205 -3.96 55.28 -15.23
N HIS A 206 -2.74 55.52 -15.71
CA HIS A 206 -1.73 54.48 -15.86
C HIS A 206 -1.38 53.80 -14.53
N PHE A 207 -1.09 54.58 -13.48
CA PHE A 207 -0.74 54.05 -12.17
C PHE A 207 -1.92 53.35 -11.50
N PHE A 208 -3.13 53.87 -11.68
CA PHE A 208 -4.35 53.22 -11.21
C PHE A 208 -4.52 51.82 -11.83
N PHE A 209 -4.42 51.71 -13.16
CA PHE A 209 -4.55 50.42 -13.85
C PHE A 209 -3.45 49.43 -13.45
N LEU A 210 -2.20 49.90 -13.30
CA LEU A 210 -1.10 49.06 -12.82
C LEU A 210 -1.31 48.57 -11.39
N ALA A 211 -1.73 49.46 -10.49
CA ALA A 211 -2.02 49.12 -9.10
C ALA A 211 -3.11 48.05 -9.01
N GLU A 212 -4.21 48.23 -9.75
CA GLU A 212 -5.34 47.30 -9.78
C GLU A 212 -4.96 45.93 -10.39
N SER A 213 -4.21 45.94 -11.50
CA SER A 213 -3.74 44.72 -12.14
C SER A 213 -2.81 43.90 -11.23
N HIS A 214 -1.82 44.56 -10.61
CA HIS A 214 -0.90 43.91 -9.69
C HIS A 214 -1.60 43.43 -8.41
N HIS A 215 -2.58 44.17 -7.90
CA HIS A 215 -3.37 43.75 -6.75
C HIS A 215 -4.16 42.48 -7.05
N LYS A 216 -4.83 42.41 -8.21
CA LYS A 216 -5.54 41.20 -8.66
C LYS A 216 -4.60 40.01 -8.84
N ALA A 217 -3.48 40.21 -9.53
CA ALA A 217 -2.48 39.17 -9.75
C ALA A 217 -1.93 38.63 -8.42
N SER A 218 -1.59 39.52 -7.50
CA SER A 218 -1.14 39.19 -6.14
C SER A 218 -2.16 38.32 -5.40
N ARG A 219 -3.43 38.74 -5.36
CA ARG A 219 -4.50 38.02 -4.67
C ARG A 219 -4.67 36.61 -5.25
N ILE A 220 -4.68 36.48 -6.57
CA ILE A 220 -4.81 35.17 -7.24
C ILE A 220 -3.63 34.26 -6.88
N LEU A 221 -2.40 34.74 -6.99
CA LEU A 221 -1.19 33.94 -6.73
C LEU A 221 -1.08 33.51 -5.27
N ILE A 222 -1.23 34.44 -4.33
CA ILE A 222 -1.15 34.14 -2.88
C ILE A 222 -2.25 33.16 -2.49
N THR A 223 -3.50 33.40 -2.92
CA THR A 223 -4.62 32.50 -2.60
C THR A 223 -4.39 31.10 -3.17
N SER A 224 -3.93 31.02 -4.42
CA SER A 224 -3.62 29.73 -5.06
C SER A 224 -2.52 28.98 -4.32
N ALA A 225 -1.44 29.68 -3.92
CA ALA A 225 -0.35 29.08 -3.15
C ALA A 225 -0.85 28.52 -1.80
N ILE A 226 -1.68 29.27 -1.07
CA ILE A 226 -2.26 28.82 0.20
C ILE A 226 -3.12 27.58 0.01
N VAL A 227 -3.98 27.56 -1.02
CA VAL A 227 -4.85 26.40 -1.31
C VAL A 227 -4.03 25.16 -1.66
N VAL A 228 -3.04 25.29 -2.54
CA VAL A 228 -2.14 24.17 -2.91
C VAL A 228 -1.41 23.64 -1.70
N TRP A 229 -0.90 24.53 -0.83
CA TRP A 229 -0.21 24.15 0.39
C TRP A 229 -1.13 23.39 1.36
N ALA A 230 -2.34 23.90 1.61
CA ALA A 230 -3.30 23.24 2.49
C ALA A 230 -3.72 21.86 1.96
N LEU A 231 -3.91 21.72 0.65
CA LEU A 231 -4.22 20.45 0.00
C LEU A 231 -3.07 19.45 0.15
N ASP A 232 -1.83 19.87 -0.03
CA ASP A 232 -0.66 19.01 0.16
C ASP A 232 -0.61 18.43 1.58
N VAL A 233 -0.77 19.27 2.61
CA VAL A 233 -0.82 18.82 4.02
C VAL A 233 -1.92 17.80 4.25
N ALA A 234 -3.13 18.06 3.74
CA ALA A 234 -4.27 17.17 3.88
C ALA A 234 -4.04 15.81 3.18
N LEU A 235 -3.48 15.82 1.98
CA LEU A 235 -3.17 14.60 1.22
C LEU A 235 -2.11 13.75 1.90
N VAL A 236 -1.05 14.37 2.43
CA VAL A 236 -0.01 13.66 3.18
C VAL A 236 -0.58 13.04 4.46
N ALA A 237 -1.42 13.77 5.20
CA ALA A 237 -2.09 13.25 6.38
C ALA A 237 -2.97 12.04 6.03
N TYR A 238 -3.82 12.18 5.00
CA TYR A 238 -4.69 11.12 4.51
C TYR A 238 -3.90 9.87 4.10
N GLN A 239 -2.87 10.02 3.28
CA GLN A 239 -2.02 8.92 2.85
C GLN A 239 -1.28 8.29 4.03
N GLY A 240 -0.80 9.09 4.98
CA GLY A 240 -0.19 8.61 6.22
C GLY A 240 -1.15 7.74 7.04
N PHE A 241 -2.42 8.11 7.16
CA PHE A 241 -3.44 7.26 7.80
C PHE A 241 -3.69 5.96 7.02
N ARG A 242 -3.70 5.99 5.68
CA ARG A 242 -3.81 4.77 4.86
C ARG A 242 -2.61 3.85 5.07
N ASN A 243 -1.41 4.40 5.14
CA ASN A 243 -0.17 3.67 5.42
C ASN A 243 -0.20 3.04 6.82
N LEU A 244 -0.71 3.75 7.82
CA LEU A 244 -0.90 3.21 9.16
C LEU A 244 -1.84 2.00 9.17
N LYS A 245 -2.95 2.05 8.41
CA LYS A 245 -3.84 0.88 8.21
C LYS A 245 -3.10 -0.30 7.56
N LYS A 246 -2.28 -0.06 6.52
CA LYS A 246 -1.44 -1.11 5.88
C LYS A 246 -0.45 -1.74 6.88
N ARG A 247 0.25 -0.93 7.68
CA ARG A 247 1.19 -1.40 8.72
C ARG A 247 0.48 -2.30 9.74
N ARG A 248 -0.73 -1.92 10.17
CA ARG A 248 -1.56 -2.71 11.09
C ARG A 248 -1.97 -4.05 10.47
N ALA A 249 -2.41 -4.06 9.21
CA ALA A 249 -2.79 -5.29 8.51
C ALA A 249 -1.64 -6.32 8.48
N ILE A 250 -0.41 -5.88 8.18
CA ILE A 250 0.78 -6.74 8.21
C ILE A 250 1.08 -7.25 9.61
N SER A 251 0.97 -6.40 10.64
CA SER A 251 1.18 -6.83 12.03
C SER A 251 0.15 -7.85 12.50
N LEU A 252 -1.11 -7.72 12.06
CA LEU A 252 -2.17 -8.67 12.39
C LEU A 252 -2.00 -9.98 11.65
N PHE A 253 -1.47 -9.99 10.42
CA PHE A 253 -1.17 -11.23 9.71
C PHE A 253 -0.16 -12.10 10.47
N ASN A 254 0.90 -11.50 11.03
CA ASN A 254 1.88 -12.24 11.82
C ASN A 254 1.34 -12.72 13.17
N LYS A 255 0.35 -12.02 13.74
CA LYS A 255 -0.29 -12.40 15.02
C LYS A 255 -1.44 -13.40 14.86
N LYS A 256 -2.13 -13.41 13.71
CA LYS A 256 -3.32 -14.26 13.51
C LYS A 256 -2.93 -15.68 13.10
N VAL A 257 -2.86 -16.56 14.10
CA VAL A 257 -3.43 -17.90 13.98
C VAL A 257 -4.90 -17.71 13.60
N TYR A 258 -5.27 -17.99 12.35
CA TYR A 258 -6.65 -17.82 11.90
C TYR A 258 -7.60 -18.61 12.80
N PRO A 259 -8.68 -18.01 13.35
CA PRO A 259 -9.78 -18.81 13.86
C PRO A 259 -10.25 -19.67 12.69
N ARG A 260 -10.00 -20.97 12.77
CA ARG A 260 -10.56 -21.91 11.81
C ARG A 260 -12.02 -22.02 12.17
N LEU A 261 -12.88 -21.44 11.31
CA LEU A 261 -14.25 -21.90 11.17
C LEU A 261 -14.14 -23.31 10.57
N GLY A 262 -14.13 -24.30 11.46
CA GLY A 262 -14.14 -25.70 11.08
C GLY A 262 -15.58 -26.17 11.02
N PHE A 263 -16.00 -26.70 9.88
CA PHE A 263 -17.17 -27.59 9.83
C PHE A 263 -16.70 -28.94 10.34
N GLY A 264 -16.99 -29.23 11.61
CA GLY A 264 -16.67 -30.50 12.24
C GLY A 264 -17.88 -31.42 12.22
N TYR A 265 -17.66 -32.72 12.21
CA TYR A 265 -18.71 -33.70 12.50
C TYR A 265 -18.54 -34.17 13.93
N ASN A 266 -19.53 -33.90 14.80
CA ASN A 266 -19.47 -34.40 16.17
C ASN A 266 -20.04 -35.82 16.22
N ALA A 267 -19.15 -36.82 16.30
CA ALA A 267 -19.54 -38.23 16.32
C ALA A 267 -20.41 -38.62 17.53
N GLN A 268 -20.33 -37.88 18.64
CA GLN A 268 -21.12 -38.16 19.84
C GLN A 268 -22.59 -37.73 19.71
N PHE A 269 -22.88 -36.74 18.87
CA PHE A 269 -24.24 -36.22 18.65
C PHE A 269 -24.76 -36.43 17.24
N ASN A 270 -23.97 -37.06 16.36
CA ASN A 270 -24.32 -37.35 14.97
C ASN A 270 -24.82 -36.12 14.18
N GLN A 271 -24.22 -34.95 14.44
CA GLN A 271 -24.63 -33.67 13.87
C GLN A 271 -23.43 -32.84 13.39
N PRO A 272 -23.59 -32.04 12.32
CA PRO A 272 -22.59 -31.07 11.91
C PRO A 272 -22.46 -29.99 12.99
N ASN A 273 -21.23 -29.72 13.43
CA ASN A 273 -20.93 -28.59 14.30
C ASN A 273 -20.22 -27.49 13.51
N ILE A 274 -20.50 -26.25 13.90
CA ILE A 274 -19.78 -25.07 13.47
C ILE A 274 -18.99 -24.62 14.70
N GLY A 275 -17.71 -24.97 14.74
CA GLY A 275 -16.82 -24.61 15.84
C GLY A 275 -15.94 -23.42 15.49
N LEU A 276 -15.90 -22.42 16.38
CA LEU A 276 -14.89 -21.36 16.36
C LEU A 276 -13.72 -21.82 17.24
N SER A 277 -12.64 -22.30 16.62
CA SER A 277 -11.40 -22.63 17.34
C SER A 277 -10.49 -21.41 17.40
N LEU A 278 -10.32 -20.85 18.60
CA LEU A 278 -9.31 -19.84 18.91
C LEU A 278 -8.14 -20.56 19.62
N LYS A 279 -6.95 -20.53 19.03
CA LYS A 279 -5.72 -20.90 19.74
C LYS A 279 -5.22 -19.64 20.44
N PHE A 280 -5.24 -19.67 21.77
CA PHE A 280 -4.57 -18.70 22.63
C PHE A 280 -3.09 -19.08 22.77
#